data_AF-A0AAU1ZNL3-F1
#
_entry.id   AF-A0AAU1ZNL3-F1
#
_cell.length_a   1.000
_cell.length_b   1.000
_cell.length_c   1.000
_cell.angle_alpha   90.00
_cell.angle_beta   90.00
_cell.angle_gamma   90.00
#
_symmetry.space_group_name_H-M   'P 1'
#
loop_
_entity.id
_entity.type
_entity.pdbx_description
1 polymer ?
#
loop_
_entity_poly.entity_id
_entity_poly.type
_entity_poly.pdbx_seq_one_letter_code
_entity_poly.pdbx_strand_id
1 'polypeptide(L)'
;MSTDAALQPETATAPSAVATARGPRRPRIAGRAPARPTPVAAFHSVSAATAALLGLVAIGAVIHEPVLIPPLAASAALVHCAPALPLAQPRSVVVGHLLGAAAGYAVAAAAGGSAWAAAVAAGVTLALTTVARTPHSPACATAVVIVLQMPAPARFVPLLFGATVLLVLTAFAASRIRRGAPRYPAYWW
;
A
#
# COMPACT_ATOMS: atom_id res chain seq x y z
N MET A 1 -68.15 0.27 -61.60
CA MET A 1 -67.00 0.85 -60.87
C MET A 1 -65.78 0.05 -61.33
N SER A 2 -65.22 0.18 -62.55
CA SER A 2 -64.64 1.37 -63.21
C SER A 2 -63.63 2.07 -62.29
N THR A 3 -62.36 2.30 -62.61
CA THR A 3 -61.53 2.13 -63.82
C THR A 3 -60.09 2.50 -63.42
N ASP A 4 -59.10 1.81 -63.99
CA ASP A 4 -57.91 2.34 -64.70
C ASP A 4 -56.90 3.35 -64.09
N ALA A 5 -55.69 3.25 -64.65
CA ALA A 5 -54.57 4.21 -64.68
C ALA A 5 -53.69 4.35 -63.41
N ALA A 6 -52.36 4.47 -63.45
CA ALA A 6 -51.35 4.39 -64.52
C ALA A 6 -49.95 4.46 -63.84
N LEU A 7 -48.91 4.32 -64.67
CA LEU A 7 -47.50 4.73 -64.53
C LEU A 7 -46.46 3.68 -64.10
N GLN A 8 -45.60 3.37 -65.09
CA GLN A 8 -44.33 2.64 -65.03
C GLN A 8 -43.16 3.54 -64.54
N PRO A 9 -41.87 3.26 -64.81
CA PRO A 9 -40.86 2.77 -63.86
C PRO A 9 -39.67 3.75 -63.67
N GLU A 10 -38.75 3.49 -62.73
CA GLU A 10 -37.27 3.61 -62.91
C GLU A 10 -36.48 3.54 -61.59
N THR A 11 -35.58 2.55 -61.54
CA THR A 11 -34.15 2.64 -61.15
C THR A 11 -33.72 3.58 -60.01
N ALA A 12 -33.37 2.98 -58.87
CA ALA A 12 -32.29 3.49 -58.02
C ALA A 12 -31.51 2.33 -57.37
N THR A 13 -30.34 2.04 -57.95
CA THR A 13 -29.29 1.19 -57.42
C THR A 13 -28.90 1.64 -56.01
N ALA A 14 -29.21 0.85 -54.99
CA ALA A 14 -28.70 1.09 -53.63
C ALA A 14 -27.24 0.58 -53.54
N PRO A 15 -26.27 1.42 -53.14
CA PRO A 15 -24.89 0.97 -52.97
C PRO A 15 -24.78 -0.01 -51.79
N SER A 16 -24.12 -1.14 -52.05
CA SER A 16 -23.74 -2.14 -51.05
C SER A 16 -22.92 -1.47 -49.96
N ALA A 17 -23.51 -1.34 -48.77
CA ALA A 17 -22.85 -0.77 -47.61
C ALA A 17 -21.70 -1.70 -47.19
N VAL A 18 -20.48 -1.25 -47.44
CA VAL A 18 -19.24 -1.83 -46.92
C VAL A 18 -19.38 -1.97 -45.41
N ALA A 19 -19.55 -3.21 -44.94
CA ALA A 19 -19.49 -3.55 -43.53
C ALA A 19 -18.06 -3.26 -43.04
N THR A 20 -17.86 -2.07 -42.51
CA THR A 20 -16.62 -1.69 -41.84
C THR A 20 -16.46 -2.60 -40.62
N ALA A 21 -15.56 -3.57 -40.73
CA ALA A 21 -15.14 -4.42 -39.63
C ALA A 21 -14.68 -3.52 -38.47
N ARG A 22 -15.50 -3.44 -37.42
CA ARG A 22 -15.13 -2.76 -36.17
C ARG A 22 -13.97 -3.53 -35.56
N GLY A 23 -12.76 -2.99 -35.68
CA GLY A 23 -11.58 -3.52 -35.01
C GLY A 23 -11.80 -3.66 -33.50
N PRO A 24 -11.09 -4.58 -32.83
CA PRO A 24 -11.30 -4.88 -31.42
C PRO A 24 -11.15 -3.62 -30.56
N ARG A 25 -12.24 -3.20 -29.91
CA ARG A 25 -12.24 -2.10 -28.94
C ARG A 25 -11.34 -2.50 -27.78
N ARG A 26 -10.13 -1.93 -27.70
CA ARG A 26 -9.27 -2.05 -26.52
C ARG A 26 -10.07 -1.60 -25.29
N PRO A 27 -10.23 -2.42 -24.25
CA PRO A 27 -10.95 -2.01 -23.06
C PRO A 27 -10.23 -0.80 -22.46
N ARG A 28 -10.88 0.37 -22.47
CA ARG A 28 -10.39 1.54 -21.75
C ARG A 28 -10.32 1.15 -20.27
N ILE A 29 -9.15 1.29 -19.66
CA ILE A 29 -8.95 1.06 -18.22
C ILE A 29 -10.03 1.87 -17.50
N ALA A 30 -11.01 1.17 -16.93
CA ALA A 30 -12.13 1.78 -16.25
C ALA A 30 -11.70 2.09 -14.82
N GLY A 31 -11.33 3.34 -14.56
CA GLY A 31 -10.99 3.80 -13.23
C GLY A 31 -10.81 5.31 -13.20
N ARG A 32 -11.44 5.98 -12.23
CA ARG A 32 -11.12 7.36 -11.87
C ARG A 32 -10.23 7.33 -10.63
N ALA A 33 -9.27 8.25 -10.55
CA ALA A 33 -8.49 8.42 -9.33
C ALA A 33 -9.41 8.75 -8.14
N PRO A 34 -9.06 8.33 -6.91
CA PRO A 34 -9.78 8.73 -5.71
C PRO A 34 -9.89 10.25 -5.58
N ALA A 35 -10.94 10.71 -4.90
CA ALA A 35 -11.11 12.13 -4.60
C ALA A 35 -9.91 12.65 -3.79
N ARG A 36 -9.49 13.89 -4.08
CA ARG A 36 -8.40 14.54 -3.34
C ARG A 36 -8.82 14.77 -1.89
N PRO A 37 -7.93 14.54 -0.90
CA PRO A 37 -8.18 14.98 0.46
C PRO A 37 -8.30 16.50 0.50
N THR A 38 -9.05 17.02 1.48
CA THR A 38 -9.08 18.47 1.71
C THR A 38 -7.68 18.96 2.11
N PRO A 39 -7.26 20.18 1.72
CA PRO A 39 -5.91 20.68 2.06
C PRO A 39 -5.61 20.66 3.56
N VAL A 40 -6.62 20.95 4.38
CA VAL A 40 -6.53 20.91 5.85
C VAL A 40 -6.30 19.48 6.35
N ALA A 41 -7.05 18.50 5.84
CA ALA A 41 -6.85 17.09 6.21
C ALA A 41 -5.47 16.58 5.77
N ALA A 42 -5.03 16.95 4.56
CA ALA A 42 -3.70 16.61 4.06
C ALA A 42 -2.60 17.20 4.95
N PHE A 43 -2.68 18.49 5.28
CA PHE A 43 -1.72 19.15 6.17
C PHE A 43 -1.64 18.43 7.52
N HIS A 44 -2.78 18.17 8.17
CA HIS A 44 -2.79 17.47 9.45
C HIS A 44 -2.21 16.05 9.40
N SER A 45 -2.53 15.28 8.37
CA SER A 45 -1.99 13.92 8.20
C SER A 45 -0.49 13.94 7.95
N VAL A 46 0.00 14.85 7.10
CA VAL A 46 1.44 15.01 6.82
C VAL A 46 2.17 15.49 8.07
N SER A 47 1.67 16.50 8.78
CA SER A 47 2.28 16.99 10.02
C SER A 47 2.34 15.88 11.09
N ALA A 48 1.28 15.08 11.25
CA ALA A 48 1.27 13.97 12.20
C ALA A 48 2.28 12.86 11.82
N ALA A 49 2.36 12.51 10.53
CA ALA A 49 3.34 11.57 10.02
C ALA A 49 4.76 12.07 10.28
N THR A 50 5.06 13.31 9.90
CA THR A 50 6.37 13.94 10.10
C THR A 50 6.74 13.99 11.58
N ALA A 51 5.80 14.35 12.46
CA ALA A 51 6.04 14.35 13.90
C ALA A 51 6.38 12.95 14.45
N ALA A 52 5.69 11.90 13.97
CA ALA A 52 6.01 10.52 14.34
C ALA A 52 7.41 10.10 13.87
N LEU A 53 7.80 10.48 12.65
CA LEU A 53 9.14 10.21 12.12
C LEU A 53 10.23 10.95 12.89
N LEU A 54 10.02 12.23 13.21
CA LEU A 54 10.93 13.00 14.04
C LEU A 54 11.03 12.40 15.45
N GLY A 55 9.93 11.88 15.99
CA GLY A 55 9.92 11.14 17.26
C GLY A 55 10.81 9.89 17.21
N LEU A 56 10.73 9.09 16.14
CA LEU A 56 11.64 7.95 15.94
C LEU A 56 13.11 8.39 15.87
N VAL A 57 13.40 9.48 15.15
CA VAL A 57 14.76 10.03 15.06
C VAL A 57 15.25 10.52 16.42
N ALA A 58 14.41 11.23 17.18
CA ALA A 58 14.77 11.74 18.50
C ALA A 58 15.08 10.60 19.48
N ILE A 59 14.25 9.54 19.48
CA ILE A 59 14.52 8.34 20.29
C ILE A 59 15.84 7.70 19.87
N GLY A 60 16.06 7.53 18.57
CA GLY A 60 17.31 6.98 18.04
C GLY A 60 18.54 7.80 18.41
N ALA A 61 18.45 9.12 18.40
CA ALA A 61 19.52 10.01 18.81
C ALA A 61 19.86 9.88 20.31
N VAL A 62 18.85 9.67 21.17
CA VAL A 62 19.04 9.49 22.62
C VAL A 62 19.68 8.14 22.95
N ILE A 63 19.31 7.08 22.22
CA ILE A 63 19.82 5.72 22.47
C ILE A 63 21.01 5.34 21.57
N HIS A 64 21.48 6.28 20.74
CA HIS A 64 22.55 6.08 19.74
C HIS A 64 22.30 4.93 18.75
N GLU A 65 21.06 4.72 18.33
CA GLU A 65 20.68 3.69 17.34
C GLU A 65 19.85 4.27 16.18
N PRO A 66 20.02 3.79 14.94
CA PRO A 66 19.25 4.24 13.79
C PRO A 66 17.84 3.61 13.80
N VAL A 67 16.94 4.17 14.62
CA VAL A 67 15.56 3.67 14.78
C VAL A 67 14.71 3.91 13.54
N LEU A 68 14.93 5.02 12.82
CA LEU A 68 14.21 5.31 11.59
C LEU A 68 14.83 4.56 10.40
N ILE A 69 14.11 3.57 9.88
CA ILE A 69 14.45 2.87 8.63
C ILE A 69 13.40 3.17 7.54
N PRO A 70 13.75 3.06 6.24
CA PRO A 70 12.81 3.34 5.15
C PRO A 70 11.46 2.61 5.23
N PRO A 71 11.39 1.32 5.64
CA PRO A 71 10.12 0.65 5.86
C PRO A 71 9.22 1.34 6.91
N LEU A 72 9.78 1.83 8.01
CA LEU A 72 9.01 2.53 9.04
C LEU A 72 8.50 3.90 8.55
N ALA A 73 9.27 4.57 7.67
CA ALA A 73 8.81 5.78 7.01
C ALA A 73 7.57 5.53 6.14
N ALA A 74 7.57 4.45 5.37
CA ALA A 74 6.41 4.03 4.59
C ALA A 74 5.22 3.66 5.48
N SER A 75 5.45 2.95 6.59
CA SER A 75 4.40 2.61 7.57
C SER A 75 3.79 3.85 8.21
N ALA A 76 4.60 4.86 8.58
CA ALA A 76 4.11 6.13 9.11
C ALA A 76 3.19 6.84 8.11
N ALA A 77 3.58 6.89 6.83
CA ALA A 77 2.75 7.46 5.77
C ALA A 77 1.41 6.72 5.65
N LEU A 78 1.40 5.39 5.71
CA LEU A 78 0.17 4.59 5.63
C LEU A 78 -0.76 4.85 6.82
N VAL A 79 -0.25 4.77 8.05
CA VAL A 79 -1.09 4.91 9.27
C VAL A 79 -1.65 6.31 9.43
N HIS A 80 -0.95 7.34 8.95
CA HIS A 80 -1.38 8.74 9.11
C HIS A 80 -2.15 9.30 7.91
N CYS A 81 -1.84 8.87 6.69
CA CYS A 81 -2.48 9.37 5.47
C CYS A 81 -3.60 8.46 4.95
N ALA A 82 -3.58 7.17 5.30
CA ALA A 82 -4.59 6.21 4.88
C ALA A 82 -5.02 5.24 6.02
N PRO A 83 -5.43 5.75 7.20
CA PRO A 83 -5.68 4.96 8.41
C PRO A 83 -6.82 3.94 8.28
N ALA A 84 -7.70 4.08 7.28
CA ALA A 84 -8.81 3.15 7.05
C ALA A 84 -8.39 1.89 6.27
N LEU A 85 -7.19 1.87 5.68
CA LEU A 85 -6.76 0.74 4.88
C LEU A 85 -6.44 -0.48 5.77
N PRO A 86 -6.73 -1.71 5.32
CA PRO A 86 -6.37 -2.93 6.05
C PRO A 86 -4.88 -3.02 6.37
N LEU A 87 -4.02 -2.52 5.47
CA LEU A 87 -2.57 -2.52 5.66
C LEU A 87 -2.04 -1.50 6.68
N ALA A 88 -2.87 -0.51 7.03
CA ALA A 88 -2.53 0.48 8.03
C ALA A 88 -2.95 0.04 9.44
N GLN A 89 -3.73 -1.03 9.60
CA GLN A 89 -4.24 -1.43 10.92
C GLN A 89 -3.11 -1.92 11.86
N PRO A 90 -3.28 -1.78 13.18
CA PRO A 90 -2.24 -2.10 14.16
C PRO A 90 -1.65 -3.50 14.00
N ARG A 91 -2.49 -4.51 13.77
CA ARG A 91 -2.00 -5.88 13.56
C ARG A 91 -1.17 -6.00 12.30
N SER A 92 -1.58 -5.36 11.21
CA SER A 92 -0.85 -5.37 9.94
C SER A 92 0.51 -4.71 10.11
N VAL A 93 0.58 -3.56 10.78
CA VAL A 93 1.84 -2.85 11.04
C VAL A 93 2.79 -3.69 11.90
N VAL A 94 2.35 -4.09 13.10
CA VAL A 94 3.23 -4.77 14.07
C VAL A 94 3.55 -6.20 13.61
N VAL A 95 2.54 -7.03 13.37
CA VAL A 95 2.75 -8.43 12.99
C VAL A 95 3.38 -8.52 11.62
N GLY A 96 3.01 -7.64 10.68
CA GLY A 96 3.62 -7.61 9.35
C GLY A 96 5.13 -7.39 9.43
N HIS A 97 5.58 -6.35 10.12
CA HIS A 97 7.01 -6.09 10.28
C HIS A 97 7.75 -7.23 11.01
N LEU A 98 7.13 -7.84 12.04
CA LEU A 98 7.74 -8.98 12.74
C LEU A 98 7.85 -10.23 11.86
N LEU A 99 6.84 -10.53 11.04
CA LEU A 99 6.89 -11.60 10.04
C LEU A 99 7.95 -11.31 8.97
N GLY A 100 8.04 -10.06 8.51
CA GLY A 100 9.10 -9.63 7.59
C GLY A 100 10.48 -9.74 8.20
N ALA A 101 10.62 -9.45 9.49
CA ALA A 101 11.89 -9.64 10.20
C ALA A 101 12.26 -11.12 10.31
N ALA A 102 11.31 -11.97 10.71
CA ALA A 102 11.52 -13.41 10.79
C ALA A 102 11.92 -14.01 9.44
N ALA A 103 11.20 -13.66 8.36
CA ALA A 103 11.52 -14.10 7.01
C ALA A 103 12.88 -13.59 6.53
N GLY A 104 13.18 -12.30 6.77
CA GLY A 104 14.47 -11.69 6.43
C GLY A 104 15.63 -12.43 7.07
N TYR A 105 15.58 -12.65 8.39
CA TYR A 105 16.64 -13.37 9.10
C TYR A 105 16.74 -14.84 8.71
N ALA A 106 15.60 -15.52 8.49
CA ALA A 106 15.61 -16.91 8.05
C ALA A 106 16.28 -17.07 6.68
N VAL A 107 15.94 -16.20 5.72
CA VAL A 107 16.55 -16.22 4.38
C VAL A 107 18.02 -15.79 4.43
N ALA A 108 18.35 -14.76 5.20
CA ALA A 108 19.73 -14.33 5.40
C ALA A 108 20.60 -15.45 5.99
N ALA A 109 20.08 -16.22 6.94
CA ALA A 109 20.78 -17.36 7.52
C ALA A 109 20.96 -18.52 6.51
N ALA A 110 19.99 -18.74 5.62
CA ALA A 110 20.02 -19.84 4.66
C ALA A 110 20.82 -19.54 3.38
N ALA A 111 20.80 -18.29 2.90
CA ALA A 111 21.32 -17.90 1.59
C ALA A 111 22.32 -16.73 1.64
N GLY A 112 22.62 -16.19 2.82
CA GLY A 112 23.52 -15.05 3.00
C GLY A 112 22.93 -13.72 2.52
N GLY A 113 23.78 -12.69 2.49
CA GLY A 113 23.43 -11.34 2.04
C GLY A 113 23.61 -11.19 0.52
N SER A 114 22.53 -11.11 -0.23
CA SER A 114 22.56 -10.78 -1.66
C SER A 114 21.23 -10.17 -2.13
N ALA A 115 21.25 -9.47 -3.28
CA ALA A 115 20.03 -8.93 -3.89
C ALA A 115 19.01 -10.03 -4.24
N TRP A 116 19.49 -11.21 -4.67
CA TRP A 116 18.66 -12.38 -4.94
C TRP A 116 18.00 -12.92 -3.67
N ALA A 117 18.78 -13.07 -2.59
CA ALA A 117 18.24 -13.48 -1.30
C ALA A 117 17.23 -12.44 -0.75
N ALA A 118 17.48 -11.15 -0.96
CA ALA A 118 16.57 -10.09 -0.54
C ALA A 118 15.23 -10.15 -1.29
N ALA A 119 15.25 -10.44 -2.60
CA ALA A 119 14.04 -10.66 -3.39
C ALA A 119 13.25 -11.89 -2.89
N VAL A 120 13.94 -12.99 -2.57
CA VAL A 120 13.31 -14.18 -1.96
C VAL A 120 12.69 -13.84 -0.61
N ALA A 121 13.40 -13.11 0.26
CA ALA A 121 12.90 -12.70 1.57
C ALA A 121 11.66 -11.81 1.47
N ALA A 122 11.62 -10.87 0.52
CA ALA A 122 10.43 -10.08 0.23
C ALA A 122 9.24 -10.95 -0.20
N GLY A 123 9.47 -11.93 -1.08
CA GLY A 123 8.45 -12.87 -1.55
C GLY A 123 7.90 -13.75 -0.43
N VAL A 124 8.78 -14.32 0.40
CA VAL A 124 8.39 -15.09 1.60
C VAL A 124 7.59 -14.22 2.57
N THR A 125 8.02 -12.98 2.81
CA THR A 125 7.30 -12.03 3.66
C THR A 125 5.89 -11.74 3.12
N LEU A 126 5.77 -11.54 1.81
CA LEU A 126 4.47 -11.31 1.18
C LEU A 126 3.54 -12.53 1.37
N ALA A 127 4.06 -13.75 1.19
CA ALA A 127 3.31 -14.97 1.42
C ALA A 127 2.86 -15.10 2.88
N LEU A 128 3.76 -14.90 3.85
CA LEU A 128 3.45 -15.00 5.27
C LEU A 128 2.42 -13.96 5.71
N THR A 129 2.58 -12.70 5.30
CA THR A 129 1.64 -11.63 5.64
C THR A 129 0.27 -11.83 5.00
N THR A 130 0.22 -12.46 3.82
CA THR A 130 -1.04 -12.85 3.17
C THR A 130 -1.75 -13.95 3.96
N VAL A 131 -1.04 -15.03 4.32
CA VAL A 131 -1.60 -16.16 5.09
C VAL A 131 -2.03 -15.73 6.49
N ALA A 132 -1.23 -14.91 7.17
CA ALA A 132 -1.57 -14.35 8.48
C ALA A 132 -2.72 -13.32 8.43
N ARG A 133 -3.20 -12.97 7.23
CA ARG A 133 -4.18 -11.90 6.97
C ARG A 133 -3.70 -10.54 7.51
N THR A 134 -2.40 -10.28 7.56
CA THR A 134 -1.77 -9.04 8.04
C THR A 134 -1.06 -8.34 6.88
N PRO A 135 -1.76 -7.99 5.77
CA PRO A 135 -1.10 -7.44 4.60
C PRO A 135 -0.41 -6.13 4.98
N HIS A 136 0.91 -6.04 4.84
CA HIS A 136 1.64 -4.83 5.17
C HIS A 136 2.87 -4.73 4.27
N SER A 137 2.72 -4.09 3.11
CA SER A 137 3.79 -4.02 2.11
C SER A 137 5.12 -3.45 2.62
N PRO A 138 5.18 -2.51 3.60
CA PRO A 138 6.46 -2.09 4.18
C PRO A 138 7.23 -3.24 4.86
N ALA A 139 6.56 -4.29 5.33
CA ALA A 139 7.23 -5.46 5.90
C ALA A 139 8.15 -6.16 4.91
N CYS A 140 7.77 -6.23 3.63
CA CYS A 140 8.64 -6.80 2.59
C CYS A 140 9.95 -6.01 2.47
N ALA A 141 9.88 -4.68 2.57
CA ALA A 141 11.06 -3.84 2.59
C ALA A 141 11.90 -4.04 3.88
N THR A 142 11.28 -4.34 5.03
CA THR A 142 12.02 -4.75 6.24
C THR A 142 12.83 -6.02 6.02
N ALA A 143 12.25 -7.03 5.37
CA ALA A 143 12.95 -8.26 5.04
C ALA A 143 14.16 -8.01 4.11
N VAL A 144 13.98 -7.14 3.10
CA VAL A 144 15.06 -6.72 2.19
C VAL A 144 16.18 -6.02 2.96
N VAL A 145 15.85 -5.07 3.84
CA VAL A 145 16.84 -4.36 4.66
C VAL A 145 17.64 -5.34 5.52
N ILE A 146 16.98 -6.33 6.11
CA ILE A 146 17.67 -7.33 6.94
C ILE A 146 18.66 -8.15 6.12
N VAL A 147 18.26 -8.65 4.94
CA VAL A 147 19.15 -9.47 4.12
C VAL A 147 20.33 -8.66 3.59
N LEU A 148 20.11 -7.40 3.20
CA LEU A 148 21.18 -6.58 2.63
C LEU A 148 22.15 -6.03 3.68
N GLN A 149 21.64 -5.66 4.85
CA GLN A 149 22.44 -4.97 5.87
C GLN A 149 22.86 -5.87 7.04
N MET A 150 22.31 -7.09 7.13
CA MET A 150 22.62 -8.08 8.16
C MET A 150 22.69 -7.51 9.59
N PRO A 151 21.71 -6.69 10.03
CA PRO A 151 21.75 -6.10 11.35
C PRO A 151 21.64 -7.18 12.44
N ALA A 152 22.20 -6.94 13.62
CA ALA A 152 22.14 -7.91 14.71
C ALA A 152 20.68 -8.12 15.19
N PRO A 153 20.13 -9.35 15.17
CA PRO A 153 18.73 -9.60 15.52
C PRO A 153 18.35 -9.09 16.91
N ALA A 154 19.25 -9.29 17.88
CA ALA A 154 19.04 -8.90 19.28
C ALA A 154 18.85 -7.39 19.48
N ARG A 155 19.37 -6.55 18.59
CA ARG A 155 19.17 -5.09 18.63
C ARG A 155 18.04 -4.67 17.70
N PHE A 156 18.04 -5.18 16.48
CA PHE A 156 17.11 -4.72 15.44
C PHE A 156 15.65 -5.10 15.74
N VAL A 157 15.38 -6.32 16.22
CA VAL A 157 13.99 -6.77 16.42
C VAL A 157 13.29 -5.98 17.54
N PRO A 158 13.89 -5.75 18.73
CA PRO A 158 13.29 -4.88 19.73
C PRO A 158 13.07 -3.44 19.27
N LEU A 159 14.04 -2.86 18.54
CA LEU A 159 13.90 -1.49 17.99
C LEU A 159 12.77 -1.41 16.96
N LEU A 160 12.68 -2.40 16.06
CA LEU A 160 11.59 -2.50 15.08
C LEU A 160 10.23 -2.60 15.79
N PHE A 161 10.12 -3.48 16.79
CA PHE A 161 8.90 -3.62 17.57
C PHE A 161 8.51 -2.30 18.24
N GLY A 162 9.43 -1.68 18.99
CA GLY A 162 9.20 -0.39 19.65
C GLY A 162 8.78 0.71 18.67
N ALA A 163 9.42 0.77 17.51
CA ALA A 163 9.08 1.74 16.47
C ALA A 163 7.67 1.49 15.89
N THR A 164 7.31 0.24 15.58
CA THR A 164 5.95 -0.06 15.08
C THR A 164 4.87 0.26 16.10
N VAL A 165 5.10 -0.03 17.38
CA VAL A 165 4.20 0.33 18.48
C VAL A 165 4.07 1.85 18.57
N LEU A 166 5.17 2.60 18.49
CA LEU A 166 5.13 4.07 18.48
C LEU A 166 4.30 4.61 17.31
N LEU A 167 4.45 4.06 16.11
CA LEU A 167 3.66 4.46 14.95
C LEU A 167 2.15 4.20 15.17
N VAL A 168 1.80 3.05 15.73
CA VAL A 168 0.40 2.74 16.10
C VAL A 168 -0.14 3.72 17.14
N LEU A 169 0.63 4.02 18.18
CA LEU A 169 0.23 4.93 19.25
C LEU A 169 0.07 6.37 18.76
N THR A 170 0.98 6.85 17.92
CA THR A 170 0.89 8.19 17.33
C THR A 170 -0.32 8.31 16.40
N ALA A 171 -0.60 7.29 15.59
CA ALA A 171 -1.81 7.26 14.74
C ALA A 171 -3.10 7.20 15.58
N PHE A 172 -3.11 6.41 16.66
CA PHE A 172 -4.20 6.36 17.62
C PHE A 172 -4.45 7.74 18.23
N ALA A 173 -3.42 8.38 18.80
CA ALA A 173 -3.51 9.70 19.41
C ALA A 173 -4.00 10.77 18.41
N ALA A 174 -3.44 10.79 17.19
CA ALA A 174 -3.85 11.70 16.13
C ALA A 174 -5.33 11.52 15.72
N SER A 175 -5.86 10.29 15.81
CA SER A 175 -7.29 10.04 15.54
C SER A 175 -8.22 10.50 16.67
N ARG A 176 -7.72 10.63 17.91
CA ARG A 176 -8.51 11.10 19.07
C ARG A 176 -8.54 12.62 19.17
N ILE A 177 -7.45 13.29 18.79
CA ILE A 177 -7.33 14.75 18.83
C ILE A 177 -8.18 15.40 17.72
N ARG A 178 -8.30 14.75 16.56
CA ARG A 178 -8.97 15.32 15.38
C ARG A 178 -10.46 15.04 15.36
N ARG A 179 -11.29 16.07 15.58
CA ARG A 179 -12.74 16.00 15.36
C ARG A 179 -13.02 15.76 13.87
N GLY A 180 -13.74 14.69 13.56
CA GLY A 180 -14.15 14.34 12.18
C GLY A 180 -13.14 13.51 11.38
N ALA A 181 -11.96 13.20 11.92
CA ALA A 181 -11.06 12.24 11.27
C ALA A 181 -11.59 10.80 11.42
N PRO A 182 -11.28 9.89 10.47
CA PRO A 182 -11.53 8.47 10.64
C PRO A 182 -10.92 7.98 11.95
N ARG A 183 -11.70 7.23 12.74
CA ARG A 183 -11.20 6.64 13.99
C ARG A 183 -10.17 5.58 13.66
N TYR A 184 -9.02 5.65 14.33
CA TYR A 184 -7.98 4.65 14.24
C TYR A 184 -7.80 3.97 15.62
N PRO A 185 -7.69 2.63 15.66
CA PRO A 185 -7.84 1.73 14.52
C PRO A 185 -9.30 1.52 14.11
N ALA A 186 -9.50 1.04 12.87
CA ALA A 186 -10.79 0.56 12.39
C ALA A 186 -11.11 -0.83 12.95
N TYR A 187 -10.10 -1.68 13.10
CA TYR A 187 -10.18 -2.97 13.78
C TYR A 187 -8.82 -3.39 14.33
N TRP A 188 -8.82 -4.31 15.30
CA TRP A 188 -7.60 -4.83 15.92
C TRP A 188 -7.23 -6.25 15.46
N TRP A 189 -8.21 -7.10 15.14
CA TRP A 189 -8.05 -8.50 14.72
C TRP A 189 -8.91 -8.82 13.51
#